data_AF-A0A3C1EKK2-F1
#
_entry.id   AF-A0A3C1EKK2-F1
#
_cell.length_a   1.000
_cell.length_b   1.000
_cell.length_c   1.000
_cell.angle_alpha   90.00
_cell.angle_beta   90.00
_cell.angle_gamma   90.00
#
_symmetry.space_group_name_H-M   'P 1'
#
loop_
_entity.id
_entity.type
_entity.pdbx_description
1 polymer ?
#
loop_
_entity_poly.entity_id
_entity_poly.type
_entity_poly.pdbx_seq_one_letter_code
_entity_poly.pdbx_strand_id
1 'polypeptide(L)'
;MTFPDGVERIGMAKTAVDRGFSLVGPGLNPADEAAQALMLLACRSVALANAVAVLVKHNHAHEALALLRSLLELAAHARWIAQEQSEARAREFLREHGEARWEKLWPQSRLARRLEDLGMSRELGARIEDWCQGHIWGNAAGLPWAHVFSSARRREVSPQDVLGATADLMAEVVSALERRWPGKFS
;
A
#
# COMPACT_ATOMS: atom_id res chain seq x y z
N MET A 1 23.85 4.47 -9.48
CA MET A 1 22.50 3.86 -9.52
C MET A 1 21.51 4.96 -9.20
N THR A 2 20.91 5.56 -10.22
CA THR A 2 20.03 6.72 -10.09
C THR A 2 18.60 6.20 -10.01
N PHE A 3 17.93 6.41 -8.87
CA PHE A 3 16.54 6.01 -8.62
C PHE A 3 15.56 7.21 -8.57
N PRO A 4 15.63 8.22 -9.46
CA PRO A 4 14.98 9.50 -9.20
C PRO A 4 13.45 9.40 -9.12
N ASP A 5 12.76 8.80 -10.09
CA ASP A 5 11.31 8.97 -10.18
C ASP A 5 10.51 8.32 -9.02
N GLY A 6 10.73 7.04 -8.72
CA GLY A 6 9.92 6.32 -7.73
C GLY A 6 10.12 6.80 -6.29
N VAL A 7 11.36 7.02 -5.87
CA VAL A 7 11.68 7.49 -4.51
C VAL A 7 11.22 8.93 -4.31
N GLU A 8 11.42 9.79 -5.30
CA GLU A 8 10.96 11.18 -5.27
C GLU A 8 9.44 11.25 -5.17
N ARG A 9 8.70 10.49 -5.99
CA ARG A 9 7.23 10.43 -5.94
C ARG A 9 6.70 9.94 -4.59
N ILE A 10 7.35 8.93 -3.98
CA ILE A 10 7.01 8.50 -2.61
C ILE A 10 7.25 9.64 -1.61
N GLY A 11 8.38 10.34 -1.73
CA GLY A 11 8.72 11.49 -0.90
C GLY A 11 7.69 12.62 -1.01
N MET A 12 7.29 12.97 -2.23
CA MET A 12 6.25 13.97 -2.50
C MET A 12 4.90 13.57 -1.88
N ALA A 13 4.47 12.31 -2.07
CA ALA A 13 3.23 11.82 -1.48
C ALA A 13 3.26 11.87 0.05
N LYS A 14 4.40 11.53 0.68
CA LYS A 14 4.58 11.69 2.13
C LYS A 14 4.44 13.16 2.55
N THR A 15 5.12 14.06 1.87
CA THR A 15 5.04 15.50 2.17
C THR A 15 3.62 16.03 2.04
N ALA A 16 2.87 15.58 1.03
CA ALA A 16 1.47 15.92 0.85
C ALA A 16 0.60 15.45 2.03
N VAL A 17 0.82 14.22 2.51
CA VAL A 17 0.14 13.68 3.70
C VAL A 17 0.46 14.51 4.96
N ASP A 18 1.74 14.75 5.24
CA ASP A 18 2.19 15.51 6.42
C ASP A 18 1.63 16.94 6.42
N ARG A 19 1.69 17.61 5.26
CA ARG A 19 1.14 18.96 5.07
C ARG A 19 -0.37 18.96 5.23
N GLY A 20 -1.07 18.04 4.60
CA GLY A 20 -2.54 17.97 4.65
C GLY A 20 -3.05 17.72 6.06
N PHE A 21 -2.43 16.82 6.82
CA PHE A 21 -2.78 16.61 8.23
C PHE A 21 -2.50 17.83 9.11
N SER A 22 -1.45 18.59 8.83
CA SER A 22 -1.21 19.87 9.52
C SER A 22 -2.33 20.89 9.26
N LEU A 23 -2.95 20.87 8.06
CA LEU A 23 -4.04 21.76 7.68
C LEU A 23 -5.40 21.32 8.21
N VAL A 24 -5.70 20.02 8.24
CA VAL A 24 -7.01 19.52 8.71
C VAL A 24 -7.05 19.30 10.22
N GLY A 25 -5.89 19.09 10.85
CA GLY A 25 -5.75 18.75 12.27
C GLY A 25 -6.61 19.57 13.24
N PRO A 26 -6.61 20.92 13.15
CA PRO A 26 -7.41 21.76 14.05
C PRO A 26 -8.92 21.54 13.97
N GLY A 27 -9.44 20.98 12.88
CA GLY A 27 -10.87 20.75 12.64
C GLY A 27 -11.32 19.31 12.81
N LEU A 28 -10.44 18.40 13.26
CA LEU A 28 -10.78 17.00 13.42
C LEU A 28 -11.70 16.77 14.61
N ASN A 29 -12.72 15.95 14.39
CA ASN A 29 -13.62 15.46 15.44
C ASN A 29 -13.24 14.00 15.78
N PRO A 30 -12.91 13.67 17.05
CA PRO A 30 -12.64 12.28 17.43
C PRO A 30 -13.80 11.30 17.23
N ALA A 31 -15.04 11.79 17.11
CA ALA A 31 -16.21 10.97 16.82
C ALA A 31 -16.44 10.72 15.31
N ASP A 32 -15.62 11.32 14.44
CA ASP A 32 -15.64 11.09 12.99
C ASP A 32 -14.79 9.85 12.67
N GLU A 33 -15.48 8.71 12.56
CA GLU A 33 -14.85 7.40 12.35
C GLU A 33 -14.20 7.33 10.95
N ALA A 34 -14.77 7.99 9.95
CA ALA A 34 -14.17 8.11 8.62
C ALA A 34 -12.84 8.86 8.64
N ALA A 35 -12.77 10.01 9.33
CA ALA A 35 -11.53 10.75 9.52
C ALA A 35 -10.50 9.90 10.26
N GLN A 36 -10.90 9.25 11.35
CA GLN A 36 -10.03 8.38 12.13
C GLN A 36 -9.44 7.25 11.28
N ALA A 37 -10.27 6.54 10.53
CA ALA A 37 -9.84 5.43 9.68
C ALA A 37 -8.89 5.89 8.57
N LEU A 38 -9.20 6.99 7.88
CA LEU A 38 -8.36 7.53 6.81
C LEU A 38 -7.01 8.02 7.33
N MET A 39 -6.96 8.65 8.50
CA MET A 39 -5.70 9.03 9.14
C MET A 39 -4.85 7.81 9.50
N LEU A 40 -5.46 6.78 10.10
CA LEU A 40 -4.75 5.54 10.43
C LEU A 40 -4.17 4.89 9.16
N LEU A 41 -4.97 4.78 8.10
CA LEU A 41 -4.57 4.20 6.82
C LEU A 41 -3.43 4.99 6.18
N ALA A 42 -3.49 6.33 6.19
CA ALA A 42 -2.44 7.18 5.64
C ALA A 42 -1.13 7.05 6.41
N CYS A 43 -1.16 7.14 7.74
CA CYS A 43 0.03 6.98 8.58
C CYS A 43 0.70 5.62 8.37
N ARG A 44 -0.10 4.54 8.30
CA ARG A 44 0.42 3.19 8.04
C ARG A 44 0.95 3.06 6.62
N SER A 45 0.30 3.66 5.63
CA SER A 45 0.77 3.66 4.24
C SER A 45 2.12 4.36 4.09
N VAL A 46 2.30 5.54 4.73
CA VAL A 46 3.60 6.25 4.76
C VAL A 46 4.69 5.39 5.41
N ALA A 47 4.40 4.74 6.53
CA ALA A 47 5.36 3.87 7.20
C ALA A 47 5.79 2.67 6.32
N LEU A 48 4.83 2.02 5.66
CA LEU A 48 5.09 0.91 4.75
C LEU A 48 5.87 1.36 3.51
N ALA A 49 5.49 2.48 2.89
CA ALA A 49 6.18 3.02 1.72
C ALA A 49 7.65 3.36 2.03
N ASN A 50 7.93 3.96 3.20
CA ASN A 50 9.29 4.20 3.66
C ASN A 50 10.06 2.88 3.87
N ALA A 51 9.44 1.88 4.49
CA ALA A 51 10.07 0.58 4.72
C ALA A 51 10.41 -0.13 3.39
N VAL A 52 9.50 -0.09 2.41
CA VAL A 52 9.76 -0.59 1.05
C VAL A 52 10.93 0.14 0.42
N ALA A 53 10.96 1.48 0.47
CA ALA A 53 12.06 2.26 -0.09
C ALA A 53 13.42 1.92 0.56
N VAL A 54 13.46 1.72 1.88
CA VAL A 54 14.67 1.28 2.58
C VAL A 54 15.11 -0.11 2.14
N LEU A 55 14.20 -1.09 2.09
CA LEU A 55 14.54 -2.45 1.64
C LEU A 55 15.07 -2.45 0.22
N VAL A 56 14.38 -1.78 -0.70
CA VAL A 56 14.79 -1.69 -2.10
C VAL A 56 16.16 -1.00 -2.24
N LYS A 57 16.42 0.07 -1.49
CA LYS A 57 17.72 0.77 -1.47
C LYS A 57 18.88 -0.15 -1.04
N HIS A 58 18.60 -1.16 -0.24
CA HIS A 58 19.58 -2.16 0.21
C HIS A 58 19.51 -3.47 -0.60
N ASN A 59 18.96 -3.42 -1.83
CA ASN A 59 18.81 -4.57 -2.74
C ASN A 59 17.92 -5.71 -2.21
N HIS A 60 16.97 -5.40 -1.32
CA HIS A 60 16.00 -6.34 -0.77
C HIS A 60 14.60 -6.15 -1.38
N ALA A 61 14.53 -6.08 -2.71
CA ALA A 61 13.27 -5.82 -3.42
C ALA A 61 12.25 -6.95 -3.25
N HIS A 62 12.68 -8.20 -3.07
CA HIS A 62 11.77 -9.33 -2.84
C HIS A 62 11.19 -9.32 -1.44
N GLU A 63 11.99 -8.96 -0.44
CA GLU A 63 11.56 -8.84 0.96
C GLU A 63 10.53 -7.71 1.13
N ALA A 64 10.62 -6.68 0.27
CA ALA A 64 9.67 -5.58 0.26
C ALA A 64 8.26 -5.99 -0.23
N LEU A 65 8.09 -7.15 -0.90
CA LEU A 65 6.83 -7.53 -1.53
C LEU A 65 5.70 -7.75 -0.53
N ALA A 66 5.98 -8.30 0.65
CA ALA A 66 4.97 -8.45 1.70
C ALA A 66 4.45 -7.08 2.21
N LEU A 67 5.35 -6.10 2.30
CA LEU A 67 5.00 -4.73 2.69
C LEU A 67 4.24 -4.01 1.57
N LEU A 68 4.66 -4.20 0.32
CA LEU A 68 3.96 -3.66 -0.85
C LEU A 68 2.53 -4.21 -0.96
N ARG A 69 2.35 -5.50 -0.69
CA ARG A 69 1.03 -6.15 -0.66
C ARG A 69 0.14 -5.62 0.46
N SER A 70 0.73 -5.31 1.61
CA SER A 70 0.03 -4.66 2.71
C SER A 70 -0.38 -3.24 2.33
N LEU A 71 0.51 -2.47 1.70
CA LEU A 71 0.24 -1.12 1.21
C LEU A 71 -0.92 -1.11 0.19
N LEU A 72 -0.98 -2.09 -0.70
CA LEU A 72 -2.08 -2.25 -1.67
C LEU A 72 -3.45 -2.34 -0.98
N GLU A 73 -3.54 -3.07 0.13
CA GLU A 73 -4.79 -3.19 0.90
C GLU A 73 -5.15 -1.90 1.60
N LEU A 74 -4.16 -1.23 2.19
CA LEU A 74 -4.42 0.05 2.86
C LEU A 74 -4.88 1.11 1.86
N ALA A 75 -4.28 1.15 0.66
CA ALA A 75 -4.70 2.03 -0.42
C ALA A 75 -6.13 1.70 -0.90
N ALA A 76 -6.44 0.42 -1.09
CA ALA A 76 -7.79 -0.02 -1.44
C ALA A 76 -8.82 0.34 -0.35
N HIS A 77 -8.47 0.15 0.93
CA HIS A 77 -9.32 0.55 2.04
C HIS A 77 -9.52 2.07 2.10
N ALA A 78 -8.47 2.86 1.91
CA ALA A 78 -8.57 4.32 1.92
C ALA A 78 -9.51 4.79 0.81
N ARG A 79 -9.33 4.27 -0.40
CA ARG A 79 -10.20 4.58 -1.54
C ARG A 79 -11.64 4.14 -1.31
N TRP A 80 -11.86 2.97 -0.71
CA TRP A 80 -13.20 2.47 -0.39
C TRP A 80 -13.91 3.33 0.67
N ILE A 81 -13.20 3.74 1.72
CA ILE A 81 -13.76 4.60 2.77
C ILE A 81 -14.02 6.01 2.26
N ALA A 82 -13.17 6.55 1.37
CA ALA A 82 -13.33 7.91 0.83
C ALA A 82 -14.46 8.07 -0.20
N GLN A 83 -15.18 7.00 -0.53
CA GLN A 83 -16.38 7.02 -1.39
C GLN A 83 -17.65 7.31 -0.56
N GLU A 84 -18.82 7.14 -1.18
CA GLU A 84 -20.11 7.20 -0.50
C GLU A 84 -20.20 6.23 0.69
N GLN A 85 -21.05 6.57 1.66
CA GLN A 85 -21.24 5.79 2.90
C GLN A 85 -19.97 5.68 3.76
N SER A 86 -19.12 6.71 3.70
CA SER A 86 -17.80 6.77 4.35
C SER A 86 -17.81 6.31 5.81
N GLU A 87 -18.74 6.81 6.64
CA GLU A 87 -18.85 6.44 8.06
C GLU A 87 -19.19 4.96 8.27
N ALA A 88 -20.11 4.40 7.48
CA ALA A 88 -20.48 2.98 7.59
C ALA A 88 -19.30 2.07 7.22
N ARG A 89 -18.57 2.41 6.14
CA ARG A 89 -17.39 1.68 5.67
C ARG A 89 -16.22 1.82 6.64
N ALA A 90 -16.04 2.99 7.25
CA ALA A 90 -15.03 3.23 8.26
C ALA A 90 -15.29 2.39 9.52
N ARG A 91 -16.54 2.33 9.99
CA ARG A 91 -16.94 1.44 11.09
C ARG A 91 -16.66 -0.03 10.78
N GLU A 92 -17.05 -0.47 9.60
CA GLU A 92 -16.77 -1.84 9.16
C GLU A 92 -15.27 -2.13 9.18
N PHE A 93 -14.45 -1.24 8.60
CA PHE A 93 -13.00 -1.34 8.61
C PHE A 93 -12.40 -1.39 10.02
N LEU A 94 -12.78 -0.46 10.90
CA LEU A 94 -12.27 -0.36 12.26
C LEU A 94 -12.65 -1.58 13.10
N ARG A 95 -13.88 -2.08 12.95
CA ARG A 95 -14.32 -3.32 13.60
C ARG A 95 -13.53 -4.53 13.10
N GLU A 96 -13.41 -4.69 11.78
CA GLU A 96 -12.62 -5.78 11.20
C GLU A 96 -11.16 -5.77 11.68
N HIS A 97 -10.54 -4.59 11.76
CA HIS A 97 -9.15 -4.45 12.20
C HIS A 97 -8.99 -4.65 13.72
N GLY A 98 -9.97 -4.25 14.52
CA GLY A 98 -9.98 -4.51 15.96
C GLY A 98 -10.15 -6.00 16.32
N GLU A 99 -10.86 -6.75 15.47
CA GLU A 99 -11.09 -8.19 15.63
C GLU A 99 -10.09 -9.06 14.85
N ALA A 100 -9.21 -8.41 14.07
CA ALA A 100 -8.34 -9.09 13.14
C ALA A 100 -7.35 -10.03 13.86
N ARG A 101 -7.32 -11.27 13.40
CA ARG A 101 -6.24 -12.21 13.70
C ARG A 101 -5.28 -12.23 12.52
N TRP A 102 -3.97 -12.23 12.79
CA TRP A 102 -2.96 -12.11 11.74
C TRP A 102 -3.08 -13.20 10.67
N GLU A 103 -3.55 -14.39 11.04
CA GLU A 103 -3.79 -15.54 10.15
C GLU A 103 -4.99 -15.34 9.21
N LYS A 104 -5.89 -14.42 9.54
CA LYS A 104 -7.12 -14.12 8.80
C LYS A 104 -7.07 -12.75 8.11
N LEU A 105 -5.98 -12.01 8.29
CA LEU A 105 -5.74 -10.79 7.57
C LEU A 105 -5.48 -11.14 6.08
N TRP A 106 -6.08 -10.36 5.18
CA TRP A 106 -5.83 -10.38 3.73
C TRP A 106 -6.34 -11.60 2.92
N PRO A 107 -7.62 -11.99 3.01
CA PRO A 107 -8.20 -12.96 2.08
C PRO A 107 -8.15 -12.43 0.64
N GLN A 108 -7.49 -13.17 -0.26
CA GLN A 108 -7.23 -12.78 -1.65
C GLN A 108 -8.52 -12.42 -2.42
N SER A 109 -9.59 -13.20 -2.21
CA SER A 109 -10.89 -12.96 -2.85
C SER A 109 -11.52 -11.62 -2.49
N ARG A 110 -11.31 -11.15 -1.26
CA ARG A 110 -11.82 -9.86 -0.80
C ARG A 110 -11.06 -8.71 -1.45
N LEU A 111 -9.74 -8.79 -1.51
CA LEU A 111 -8.95 -7.77 -2.19
C LEU A 111 -9.33 -7.70 -3.67
N ALA A 112 -9.41 -8.83 -4.35
CA ALA A 112 -9.75 -8.88 -5.77
C ALA A 112 -11.09 -8.17 -6.06
N ARG A 113 -12.14 -8.51 -5.28
CA ARG A 113 -13.45 -7.85 -5.38
C ARG A 113 -13.36 -6.35 -5.12
N ARG A 114 -12.61 -5.94 -4.09
CA ARG A 114 -12.46 -4.53 -3.73
C ARG A 114 -11.71 -3.74 -4.81
N LEU A 115 -10.67 -4.30 -5.42
CA LEU A 115 -9.95 -3.62 -6.51
C LEU A 115 -10.84 -3.42 -7.74
N GLU A 116 -11.68 -4.42 -8.05
CA GLU A 116 -12.68 -4.36 -9.12
C GLU A 116 -13.74 -3.27 -8.85
N ASP A 117 -14.39 -3.31 -7.68
CA ASP A 117 -15.43 -2.36 -7.29
C ASP A 117 -14.93 -0.91 -7.27
N LEU A 118 -13.65 -0.70 -6.95
CA LEU A 118 -13.07 0.62 -6.83
C LEU A 118 -12.55 1.17 -8.15
N GLY A 119 -12.44 0.37 -9.21
CA GLY A 119 -11.77 0.77 -10.46
C GLY A 119 -10.30 1.14 -10.23
N MET A 120 -9.63 0.48 -9.28
CA MET A 120 -8.17 0.55 -9.16
C MET A 120 -7.55 -0.23 -10.32
N SER A 121 -6.30 0.08 -10.69
CA SER A 121 -5.62 -0.66 -11.77
C SER A 121 -5.58 -2.15 -11.46
N ARG A 122 -6.43 -2.92 -12.16
CA ARG A 122 -6.48 -4.38 -12.06
C ARG A 122 -5.14 -5.00 -12.41
N GLU A 123 -4.44 -4.38 -13.35
CA GLU A 123 -3.09 -4.74 -13.76
C GLU A 123 -2.08 -4.55 -12.61
N LEU A 124 -2.13 -3.42 -11.90
CA LEU A 124 -1.25 -3.17 -10.76
C LEU A 124 -1.47 -4.19 -9.64
N GLY A 125 -2.74 -4.45 -9.27
CA GLY A 125 -3.08 -5.43 -8.24
C GLY A 125 -2.67 -6.85 -8.62
N ALA A 126 -2.99 -7.29 -9.83
CA ALA A 126 -2.62 -8.62 -10.34
C ALA A 126 -1.10 -8.80 -10.41
N ARG A 127 -0.37 -7.75 -10.82
CA ARG A 127 1.09 -7.77 -10.88
C ARG A 127 1.73 -7.91 -9.48
N ILE A 128 1.23 -7.18 -8.48
CA ILE A 128 1.73 -7.29 -7.10
C ILE A 128 1.45 -8.69 -6.55
N GLU A 129 0.26 -9.25 -6.80
CA GLU A 129 -0.09 -10.63 -6.41
C GLU A 129 0.86 -11.67 -7.06
N ASP A 130 1.14 -11.54 -8.35
CA ASP A 130 2.10 -12.39 -9.07
C ASP A 130 3.50 -12.33 -8.44
N TRP A 131 3.98 -11.12 -8.13
CA TRP A 131 5.26 -10.95 -7.43
C TRP A 131 5.26 -11.61 -6.04
N CYS A 132 4.20 -11.45 -5.26
CA CYS A 132 4.08 -12.06 -3.93
C CYS A 132 4.05 -13.59 -3.99
N GLN A 133 3.42 -14.18 -5.00
CA GLN A 133 3.50 -15.63 -5.22
C GLN A 133 4.93 -16.08 -5.50
N GLY A 134 5.69 -15.27 -6.26
CA GLY A 134 7.13 -15.49 -6.45
C GLY A 134 7.94 -15.45 -5.16
N HIS A 135 7.60 -14.56 -4.22
CA HIS A 135 8.31 -14.37 -2.94
C HIS A 135 8.30 -15.61 -2.03
N ILE A 136 7.19 -16.36 -1.99
CA ILE A 136 7.06 -17.58 -1.17
C ILE A 136 8.20 -18.57 -1.49
N TRP A 137 8.68 -18.55 -2.72
CA TRP A 137 9.69 -19.47 -3.24
C TRP A 137 11.05 -18.80 -3.52
N GLY A 138 11.17 -17.49 -3.29
CA GLY A 138 12.34 -16.68 -3.65
C GLY A 138 12.52 -15.49 -2.70
N ASN A 139 13.57 -15.57 -1.87
CA ASN A 139 14.03 -14.47 -1.03
C ASN A 139 15.56 -14.47 -0.95
N ALA A 140 16.15 -13.35 -0.54
CA ALA A 140 17.59 -13.11 -0.51
C ALA A 140 18.35 -14.05 0.43
N ALA A 141 17.67 -14.65 1.41
CA ALA A 141 18.24 -15.64 2.33
C ALA A 141 17.97 -17.09 1.90
N GLY A 142 17.22 -17.32 0.82
CA GLY A 142 16.93 -18.64 0.29
C GLY A 142 18.18 -19.24 -0.33
N LEU A 143 18.43 -20.53 -0.10
CA LEU A 143 19.53 -21.25 -0.75
C LEU A 143 19.21 -21.37 -2.24
N PRO A 144 19.88 -20.60 -3.13
CA PRO A 144 19.48 -20.55 -4.53
C PRO A 144 20.11 -21.72 -5.27
N TRP A 145 19.40 -22.86 -5.25
CA TRP A 145 19.75 -24.02 -6.07
C TRP A 145 19.43 -23.82 -7.55
N ALA A 146 19.17 -22.59 -8.01
CA ALA A 146 18.81 -22.27 -9.39
C ALA A 146 19.90 -22.66 -10.42
N HIS A 147 21.15 -22.79 -9.98
CA HIS A 147 22.26 -23.31 -10.77
C HIS A 147 22.20 -24.84 -10.99
N VAL A 148 21.44 -25.55 -10.16
CA VAL A 148 21.21 -27.02 -10.22
C VAL A 148 19.81 -27.33 -10.76
N PHE A 149 18.79 -26.60 -10.30
CA PHE A 149 17.40 -26.75 -10.69
C PHE A 149 16.93 -25.48 -11.38
N SER A 150 16.89 -25.47 -12.70
CA SER A 150 16.41 -24.32 -13.48
C SER A 150 14.96 -23.94 -13.16
N SER A 151 14.15 -24.88 -12.67
CA SER A 151 12.80 -24.64 -12.13
C SER A 151 12.77 -23.79 -10.86
N ALA A 152 13.90 -23.70 -10.14
CA ALA A 152 14.10 -22.80 -9.01
C ALA A 152 14.59 -21.41 -9.44
N ARG A 153 14.91 -21.20 -10.74
CA ARG A 153 15.24 -19.88 -11.28
C ARG A 153 13.96 -19.08 -11.40
N ARG A 154 13.82 -18.04 -10.58
CA ARG A 154 12.65 -17.15 -10.58
C ARG A 154 12.98 -15.82 -11.22
N ARG A 155 11.92 -15.16 -11.71
CA ARG A 155 12.02 -13.82 -12.29
C ARG A 155 12.35 -12.86 -11.16
N GLU A 156 13.48 -12.17 -11.27
CA GLU A 156 13.81 -11.10 -10.35
C GLU A 156 12.83 -9.94 -10.54
N VAL A 157 12.29 -9.44 -9.43
CA VAL A 157 11.51 -8.20 -9.45
C VAL A 157 12.47 -7.01 -9.46
N SER A 158 12.27 -6.11 -10.42
CA SER A 158 13.08 -4.91 -10.53
C SER A 158 12.84 -3.99 -9.32
N PRO A 159 13.90 -3.48 -8.67
CA PRO A 159 13.81 -2.39 -7.70
C PRO A 159 12.94 -1.22 -8.15
N GLN A 160 13.03 -0.84 -9.42
CA GLN A 160 12.28 0.27 -9.99
C GLN A 160 10.78 -0.05 -10.09
N ASP A 161 10.42 -1.28 -10.42
CA ASP A 161 9.03 -1.71 -10.50
C ASP A 161 8.37 -1.69 -9.11
N VAL A 162 9.09 -2.13 -8.07
CA VAL A 162 8.63 -2.08 -6.67
C VAL A 162 8.41 -0.64 -6.22
N LEU A 163 9.38 0.24 -6.47
CA LEU A 163 9.28 1.66 -6.11
C LEU A 163 8.17 2.38 -6.88
N GLY A 164 8.02 2.09 -8.18
CA GLY A 164 6.94 2.62 -9.01
C GLY A 164 5.56 2.21 -8.50
N ALA A 165 5.37 0.91 -8.23
CA ALA A 165 4.13 0.40 -7.65
C ALA A 165 3.85 1.03 -6.27
N THR A 166 4.87 1.24 -5.45
CA THR A 166 4.74 1.91 -4.14
C THR A 166 4.27 3.35 -4.31
N ALA A 167 4.85 4.09 -5.25
CA ALA A 167 4.44 5.46 -5.57
C ALA A 167 2.99 5.54 -6.07
N ASP A 168 2.58 4.62 -6.94
CA ASP A 168 1.21 4.55 -7.45
C ASP A 168 0.19 4.30 -6.33
N LEU A 169 0.50 3.41 -5.39
CA LEU A 169 -0.36 3.14 -4.24
C LEU A 169 -0.42 4.32 -3.26
N MET A 170 0.70 5.02 -3.05
CA MET A 170 0.71 6.24 -2.26
C MET A 170 -0.13 7.35 -2.92
N ALA A 171 -0.14 7.44 -4.24
CA ALA A 171 -1.00 8.39 -4.96
C ALA A 171 -2.50 8.06 -4.76
N GLU A 172 -2.87 6.78 -4.71
CA GLU A 172 -4.24 6.36 -4.40
C GLU A 172 -4.66 6.76 -2.97
N VAL A 173 -3.75 6.65 -2.00
CA VAL A 173 -3.99 7.11 -0.62
C VAL A 173 -4.17 8.63 -0.59
N VAL A 174 -3.28 9.39 -1.23
CA VAL A 174 -3.40 10.86 -1.32
C VAL A 174 -4.71 11.26 -1.99
N SER A 175 -5.10 10.59 -3.08
CA SER A 175 -6.37 10.84 -3.76
C SER A 175 -7.58 10.58 -2.85
N ALA A 176 -7.54 9.53 -2.02
CA ALA A 176 -8.60 9.25 -1.06
C ALA A 176 -8.71 10.36 0.02
N LEU A 177 -7.57 10.85 0.53
CA LEU A 177 -7.53 11.95 1.49
C LEU A 177 -8.06 13.26 0.87
N GLU A 178 -7.66 13.56 -0.36
CA GLU A 178 -8.10 14.74 -1.11
C GLU A 178 -9.61 14.71 -1.39
N ARG A 179 -10.21 13.53 -1.61
CA ARG A 179 -11.67 13.39 -1.71
C ARG A 179 -12.39 13.72 -0.41
N ARG A 180 -11.83 13.30 0.74
CA ARG A 180 -12.42 13.60 2.06
C ARG A 180 -12.25 15.07 2.43
N TRP A 181 -11.08 15.64 2.13
CA TRP A 181 -10.73 17.02 2.44
C TRP A 181 -10.17 17.74 1.21
N PRO A 182 -11.04 18.24 0.31
CA PRO A 182 -10.61 18.91 -0.90
C PRO A 182 -9.71 20.13 -0.65
N GLY A 183 -8.63 20.22 -1.43
CA GLY A 183 -7.62 21.27 -1.41
C GLY A 183 -6.61 21.17 -0.27
N LYS A 184 -6.51 20.03 0.42
CA LYS A 184 -5.65 19.89 1.61
C LYS A 184 -4.42 19.03 1.36
N PHE A 185 -4.46 18.09 0.43
CA PHE A 185 -3.43 17.07 0.19
C PHE A 185 -2.76 17.20 -1.20
N SER A 186 -2.88 18.35 -1.84
CA SER A 186 -2.21 18.72 -3.10
C SER A 186 -0.83 19.37 -2.92
#